data_AF-A0A929HLU7-F1
#
_entry.id   AF-A0A929HLU7-F1
#
_cell.length_a   1.000
_cell.length_b   1.000
_cell.length_c   1.000
_cell.angle_alpha   90.00
_cell.angle_beta   90.00
_cell.angle_gamma   90.00
#
_symmetry.space_group_name_H-M   'P 1'
#
loop_
_entity.id
_entity.type
_entity.pdbx_description
1 polymer ?
#
loop_
_entity_poly.entity_id
_entity_poly.type
_entity_poly.pdbx_seq_one_letter_code
_entity_poly.pdbx_strand_id
1 'polypeptide(L)'
;PTVSEWIFYTNVTSKTKNWKRKLYGDFFRTTVENFFQHKDEKRMEKLINVGLRHGHEPKVEDIIKKAEGYIDESFEGEAVLSIGKAIDYIEGGVAGIVNAMPFTCMPGTVVNAVLKKLREDNNNIPYLNMVYEGSEDTNSATRMEAFMHQAKDFMERGVSRPPSVRRHKGARTSTARA
;
A
#
# COMPACT_ATOMS: atom_id res chain seq x y z
N PRO A 1 1.68 5.42 4.57
CA PRO A 1 1.60 4.31 5.56
C PRO A 1 1.40 4.91 6.96
N THR A 2 0.74 4.19 7.87
CA THR A 2 0.61 4.62 9.27
C THR A 2 1.88 4.27 10.06
N VAL A 3 2.07 4.88 11.24
CA VAL A 3 3.22 4.57 12.11
C VAL A 3 3.20 3.11 12.57
N SER A 4 2.01 2.57 12.88
CA SER A 4 1.82 1.16 13.22
C SER A 4 2.21 0.24 12.06
N GLU A 5 1.80 0.56 10.84
CA GLU A 5 2.13 -0.20 9.64
C GLU A 5 3.65 -0.30 9.42
N TRP A 6 4.40 0.78 9.67
CA TRP A 6 5.86 0.77 9.59
C TRP A 6 6.50 -0.12 10.66
N ILE A 7 6.00 -0.10 11.90
CA ILE A 7 6.49 -0.96 12.97
C ILE A 7 6.30 -2.44 12.59
N PHE A 8 5.10 -2.81 12.14
CA PHE A 8 4.85 -4.19 11.71
C PHE A 8 5.66 -4.59 10.47
N TYR A 9 5.82 -3.67 9.51
CA TYR A 9 6.66 -3.88 8.33
C TYR A 9 8.12 -4.20 8.69
N THR A 10 8.71 -3.41 9.59
CA THR A 10 10.10 -3.67 10.02
C THR A 10 10.24 -5.02 10.72
N ASN A 11 9.22 -5.45 11.48
CA ASN A 11 9.24 -6.75 12.12
C ASN A 11 9.13 -7.92 11.11
N VAL A 12 8.32 -7.78 10.05
CA VAL A 12 8.22 -8.76 8.96
C VAL A 12 9.55 -8.87 8.22
N THR A 13 10.10 -7.73 7.81
CA THR A 13 11.39 -7.67 7.10
C THR A 13 12.53 -8.21 7.97
N SER A 14 12.54 -7.90 9.27
CA SER A 14 13.52 -8.42 10.24
C SER A 14 13.41 -9.93 10.40
N LYS A 15 12.20 -10.50 10.52
CA LYS A 15 11.98 -11.95 10.54
C LYS A 15 12.53 -12.62 9.27
N THR A 16 12.21 -12.08 8.09
CA THR A 16 12.66 -12.63 6.81
C THR A 16 14.19 -12.55 6.69
N LYS A 17 14.82 -11.45 7.11
CA LYS A 17 16.27 -11.28 7.12
C LYS A 17 16.97 -12.21 8.13
N ASN A 18 16.46 -12.32 9.36
CA ASN A 18 17.04 -13.17 10.40
C ASN A 18 16.93 -14.66 10.05
N TRP A 19 15.82 -15.07 9.43
CA TRP A 19 15.65 -16.41 8.89
C TRP A 19 16.66 -16.71 7.78
N LYS A 20 16.80 -15.81 6.79
CA LYS A 20 17.78 -15.95 5.70
C LYS A 20 19.23 -15.97 6.21
N ARG A 21 19.53 -15.27 7.30
CA ARG A 21 20.86 -15.21 7.95
C ARG A 21 21.11 -16.33 8.97
N LYS A 22 20.17 -17.26 9.16
CA LYS A 22 20.24 -18.36 10.16
C LYS A 22 20.41 -17.88 11.61
N LEU A 23 19.94 -16.67 11.92
CA LEU A 23 19.98 -16.07 13.26
C LEU A 23 18.70 -16.45 14.03
N TYR A 24 18.64 -17.69 14.52
CA TYR A 24 17.43 -18.23 15.13
C TYR A 24 17.03 -17.56 16.46
N GLY A 25 18.01 -17.06 17.23
CA GLY A 25 17.74 -16.35 18.49
C GLY A 25 16.98 -15.04 18.26
N ASP A 26 17.47 -14.23 17.31
CA ASP A 26 16.83 -12.97 16.94
C ASP A 26 15.46 -13.21 16.27
N PHE A 27 15.33 -14.29 15.48
CA PHE A 27 14.03 -14.69 14.91
C PHE A 27 12.98 -14.99 15.99
N PHE A 28 13.36 -15.76 17.03
CA PHE A 28 12.43 -16.08 18.12
C PHE A 28 12.04 -14.83 18.91
N ARG A 29 13.02 -13.96 19.22
CA ARG A 29 12.78 -12.68 19.87
C ARG A 29 11.80 -11.81 19.09
N THR A 30 12.03 -11.59 17.80
CA THR A 30 11.12 -10.79 16.94
C THR A 30 9.75 -11.45 16.78
N THR A 31 9.65 -12.77 16.90
CA THR A 31 8.36 -13.48 16.88
C THR A 31 7.57 -13.23 18.16
N VAL A 32 8.22 -13.28 19.32
CA VAL A 32 7.60 -12.97 20.60
C VAL A 32 7.17 -11.50 20.66
N GLU A 33 8.05 -10.58 20.27
CA GLU A 33 7.74 -9.14 20.21
C GLU A 33 6.52 -8.85 19.31
N ASN A 34 6.46 -9.44 18.12
CA ASN A 34 5.30 -9.32 17.22
C ASN A 34 3.99 -9.83 17.85
N PHE A 35 4.06 -10.93 18.58
CA PHE A 35 2.87 -11.53 19.20
C PHE A 35 2.27 -10.60 20.25
N PHE A 36 3.11 -9.99 21.09
CA PHE A 36 2.66 -9.00 22.08
C PHE A 36 2.12 -7.74 21.40
N GLN A 37 2.81 -7.22 20.39
CA GLN A 37 2.35 -6.03 19.65
C GLN A 37 0.97 -6.22 19.00
N HIS A 38 0.71 -7.37 18.36
CA HIS A 38 -0.62 -7.68 17.79
C HIS A 38 -1.70 -7.84 18.87
N LYS A 39 -1.34 -8.32 20.05
CA LYS A 39 -2.28 -8.46 21.17
C LYS A 39 -2.65 -7.09 21.73
N ASP A 40 -1.67 -6.20 21.86
CA ASP A 40 -1.86 -4.85 22.36
C ASP A 40 -2.62 -3.99 21.35
N GLU A 41 -2.32 -4.10 20.05
CA GLU A 41 -3.09 -3.47 18.97
C GLU A 41 -4.57 -3.85 19.05
N LYS A 42 -4.89 -5.15 19.08
CA LYS A 42 -6.28 -5.62 19.18
C LYS A 42 -6.98 -5.16 20.46
N ARG A 43 -6.23 -4.95 21.54
CA ARG A 43 -6.77 -4.43 22.80
C ARG A 43 -7.14 -2.95 22.65
N MET A 44 -6.31 -2.17 21.96
CA MET A 44 -6.55 -0.76 21.68
C MET A 44 -7.64 -0.56 20.62
N GLU A 45 -7.63 -1.35 19.54
CA GLU A 45 -8.66 -1.32 18.48
C GLU A 45 -10.07 -1.56 19.05
N LYS A 46 -10.22 -2.52 19.98
CA LYS A 46 -11.52 -2.80 20.62
C LYS A 46 -12.12 -1.59 21.34
N LEU A 47 -11.29 -0.66 21.81
CA LEU A 47 -11.74 0.58 22.46
C LEU A 47 -12.22 1.62 21.44
N ILE A 48 -11.72 1.56 20.20
CA ILE A 48 -11.98 2.54 19.13
C ILE A 48 -13.05 2.04 18.13
N ASN A 49 -13.31 0.73 18.10
CA ASN A 49 -14.21 0.07 17.14
C ASN A 49 -15.70 0.48 17.23
N VAL A 50 -16.05 1.40 18.13
CA VAL A 50 -17.43 1.90 18.30
C VAL A 50 -17.79 2.95 17.22
N GLY A 51 -16.82 3.49 16.46
CA GLY A 51 -17.07 4.59 15.52
C GLY A 51 -16.55 4.48 14.09
N LEU A 52 -15.72 3.48 13.75
CA LEU A 52 -15.02 3.45 12.45
C LEU A 52 -15.67 2.51 11.43
N ARG A 53 -16.31 3.08 10.39
CA ARG A 53 -16.95 2.31 9.29
C ARG A 53 -15.97 1.52 8.40
N HIS A 54 -14.69 1.90 8.36
CA HIS A 54 -13.63 1.26 7.55
C HIS A 54 -12.34 1.04 8.37
N GLY A 55 -12.44 0.93 9.69
CA GLY A 55 -11.30 1.08 10.61
C GLY A 55 -10.36 -0.11 10.73
N HIS A 56 -10.55 -1.21 9.99
CA HIS A 56 -9.67 -2.36 10.13
C HIS A 56 -8.49 -2.22 9.17
N GLU A 57 -7.31 -1.93 9.71
CA GLU A 57 -6.07 -1.94 8.95
C GLU A 57 -5.76 -3.40 8.55
N PRO A 58 -5.56 -3.72 7.26
CA PRO A 58 -5.15 -5.06 6.85
C PRO A 58 -3.74 -5.36 7.38
N LYS A 59 -3.43 -6.64 7.54
CA LYS A 59 -2.10 -7.07 7.96
C LYS A 59 -1.05 -6.66 6.93
N VAL A 60 0.13 -6.29 7.40
CA VAL A 60 1.22 -5.83 6.53
C VAL A 60 1.66 -6.91 5.54
N GLU A 61 1.64 -8.18 5.93
CA GLU A 61 1.96 -9.29 5.02
C GLU A 61 0.98 -9.37 3.84
N ASP A 62 -0.30 -9.09 4.08
CA ASP A 62 -1.31 -9.05 3.03
C ASP A 62 -1.12 -7.83 2.11
N ILE A 63 -0.73 -6.68 2.68
CA ILE A 63 -0.40 -5.46 1.92
C ILE A 63 0.78 -5.70 0.99
N ILE A 64 1.89 -6.28 1.51
CA ILE A 64 3.08 -6.62 0.70
C ILE A 64 2.69 -7.55 -0.45
N LYS A 65 1.89 -8.58 -0.14
CA LYS A 65 1.44 -9.56 -1.13
C LYS A 65 0.56 -8.94 -2.23
N LYS A 66 -0.27 -7.96 -1.90
CA LYS A 66 -1.05 -7.20 -2.91
C LYS A 66 -0.13 -6.44 -3.86
N ALA A 67 1.00 -5.94 -3.36
CA ALA A 67 1.96 -5.15 -4.13
C ALA A 67 2.81 -5.98 -5.12
N GLU A 68 2.96 -7.31 -4.92
CA GLU A 68 3.82 -8.20 -5.72
C GLU A 68 3.60 -8.11 -7.25
N GLY A 69 2.38 -7.77 -7.70
CA GLY A 69 2.07 -7.63 -9.13
C GLY A 69 2.65 -6.37 -9.80
N TYR A 70 3.08 -5.40 -9.00
CA TYR A 70 3.52 -4.08 -9.45
C TYR A 70 4.93 -3.72 -8.99
N ILE A 71 5.32 -4.17 -7.80
CA ILE A 71 6.65 -3.94 -7.23
C ILE A 71 7.10 -5.20 -6.48
N ASP A 72 8.35 -5.58 -6.67
CA ASP A 72 8.92 -6.73 -5.99
C ASP A 72 9.23 -6.38 -4.52
N GLU A 73 9.02 -7.33 -3.60
CA GLU A 73 9.28 -7.14 -2.17
C GLU A 73 10.74 -6.73 -1.89
N SER A 74 11.69 -7.14 -2.74
CA SER A 74 13.11 -6.79 -2.63
C SER A 74 13.41 -5.30 -2.77
N PHE A 75 12.51 -4.50 -3.34
CA PHE A 75 12.66 -3.05 -3.37
C PHE A 75 12.70 -2.48 -1.94
N GLU A 76 12.01 -3.14 -1.00
CA GLU A 76 11.86 -2.79 0.41
C GLU A 76 11.37 -1.32 0.65
N GLY A 77 10.98 -1.02 1.88
CA GLY A 77 10.60 0.33 2.30
C GLY A 77 9.16 0.76 1.93
N GLU A 78 8.92 2.07 1.99
CA GLU A 78 7.58 2.65 1.99
C GLU A 78 6.83 2.52 0.66
N ALA A 79 7.55 2.31 -0.45
CA ALA A 79 6.94 2.20 -1.78
C ALA A 79 6.07 0.93 -1.90
N VAL A 80 6.56 -0.20 -1.37
CA VAL A 80 5.83 -1.48 -1.38
C VAL A 80 4.53 -1.36 -0.57
N LEU A 81 4.61 -0.75 0.62
CA LEU A 81 3.45 -0.48 1.47
C LEU A 81 2.44 0.44 0.78
N SER A 82 2.90 1.54 0.20
CA SER A 82 2.03 2.54 -0.44
C SER A 82 1.28 1.97 -1.65
N ILE A 83 1.94 1.13 -2.47
CA ILE A 83 1.29 0.45 -3.60
C ILE A 83 0.30 -0.61 -3.11
N GLY A 84 0.69 -1.44 -2.15
CA GLY A 84 -0.20 -2.45 -1.57
C GLY A 84 -1.45 -1.83 -0.95
N LYS A 85 -1.30 -0.69 -0.28
CA LYS A 85 -2.40 0.06 0.32
C LYS A 85 -3.30 0.71 -0.73
N ALA A 86 -2.73 1.24 -1.81
CA ALA A 86 -3.52 1.77 -2.92
C ALA A 86 -4.44 0.69 -3.53
N ILE A 87 -3.92 -0.54 -3.69
CA ILE A 87 -4.72 -1.68 -4.17
C ILE A 87 -5.79 -2.06 -3.15
N ASP A 88 -5.45 -2.12 -1.87
CA ASP A 88 -6.40 -2.39 -0.79
C ASP A 88 -7.57 -1.39 -0.77
N TYR A 89 -7.28 -0.10 -0.97
CA TYR A 89 -8.31 0.93 -1.07
C TYR A 89 -9.19 0.77 -2.31
N ILE A 90 -8.61 0.42 -3.46
CA ILE A 90 -9.39 0.15 -4.68
C ILE A 90 -10.33 -1.05 -4.47
N GLU A 91 -9.85 -2.12 -3.86
CA GLU A 91 -10.67 -3.28 -3.50
C GLU A 91 -11.76 -2.91 -2.47
N GLY A 92 -11.46 -1.96 -1.57
CA GLY A 92 -12.41 -1.33 -0.66
C GLY A 92 -13.45 -0.42 -1.33
N GLY A 93 -13.32 -0.16 -2.64
CA GLY A 93 -14.30 0.60 -3.42
C GLY A 93 -14.14 2.12 -3.34
N VAL A 94 -12.93 2.62 -3.11
CA VAL A 94 -12.68 4.07 -3.22
C VAL A 94 -12.90 4.57 -4.65
N ALA A 95 -13.31 5.83 -4.79
CA ALA A 95 -13.53 6.47 -6.08
C ALA A 95 -12.29 7.20 -6.63
N GLY A 96 -11.20 7.25 -5.87
CA GLY A 96 -9.95 7.86 -6.28
C GLY A 96 -8.85 7.74 -5.24
N ILE A 97 -7.60 7.97 -5.65
CA ILE A 97 -6.41 7.88 -4.78
C ILE A 97 -5.63 9.19 -4.81
N VAL A 98 -5.18 9.67 -3.66
CA VAL A 98 -4.24 10.80 -3.58
C VAL A 98 -2.89 10.31 -3.07
N ASN A 99 -1.85 10.50 -3.87
CA ASN A 99 -0.46 10.31 -3.47
C ASN A 99 0.11 11.66 -3.01
N ALA A 100 0.21 11.86 -1.70
CA ALA A 100 0.78 13.07 -1.09
C ALA A 100 2.22 12.79 -0.65
N MET A 101 3.17 13.54 -1.19
CA MET A 101 4.60 13.34 -0.92
C MET A 101 5.37 14.67 -0.84
N PRO A 102 6.44 14.77 -0.05
CA PRO A 102 7.32 15.92 -0.11
C PRO A 102 8.14 15.91 -1.41
N PHE A 103 8.67 17.07 -1.80
CA PHE A 103 9.58 17.15 -2.93
C PHE A 103 10.83 16.31 -2.72
N THR A 104 11.34 15.75 -3.82
CA THR A 104 12.44 14.76 -3.84
C THR A 104 12.19 13.47 -3.03
N CYS A 105 10.95 13.15 -2.66
CA CYS A 105 10.63 11.83 -2.09
C CYS A 105 10.83 10.73 -3.15
N MET A 106 11.98 10.05 -3.10
CA MET A 106 12.29 8.93 -4.00
C MET A 106 11.21 7.82 -3.93
N PRO A 107 10.77 7.33 -2.76
CA PRO A 107 9.70 6.34 -2.68
C PRO A 107 8.39 6.85 -3.30
N GLY A 108 8.00 8.09 -3.02
CA GLY A 108 6.79 8.69 -3.58
C GLY A 108 6.85 8.82 -5.10
N THR A 109 8.03 9.10 -5.66
CA THR A 109 8.24 9.15 -7.12
C THR A 109 8.05 7.78 -7.76
N VAL A 110 8.54 6.71 -7.13
CA VAL A 110 8.32 5.33 -7.57
C VAL A 110 6.84 4.97 -7.51
N VAL A 111 6.17 5.29 -6.40
CA VAL A 111 4.72 5.08 -6.25
C VAL A 111 3.95 5.80 -7.36
N ASN A 112 4.25 7.07 -7.63
CA ASN A 112 3.62 7.84 -8.71
C ASN A 112 3.84 7.22 -10.10
N ALA A 113 5.02 6.64 -10.37
CA ALA A 113 5.28 5.93 -11.62
C ALA A 113 4.41 4.65 -11.74
N VAL A 114 4.26 3.91 -10.65
CA VAL A 114 3.45 2.68 -10.61
C VAL A 114 1.95 2.97 -10.67
N LEU A 115 1.48 4.05 -10.03
CA LEU A 115 0.07 4.45 -10.01
C LEU A 115 -0.52 4.66 -11.42
N LYS A 116 0.31 5.05 -12.40
CA LYS A 116 -0.08 5.13 -13.82
C LYS A 116 -0.59 3.79 -14.34
N LYS A 117 0.18 2.72 -14.13
CA LYS A 117 -0.16 1.37 -14.58
C LYS A 117 -1.36 0.83 -13.80
N LEU A 118 -1.35 1.04 -12.48
CA LEU A 118 -2.45 0.61 -11.60
C LEU A 118 -3.79 1.27 -11.99
N ARG A 119 -3.78 2.54 -12.43
CA ARG A 119 -4.97 3.18 -13.01
C ARG A 119 -5.50 2.42 -14.23
N GLU A 120 -4.63 2.06 -15.17
CA GLU A 120 -5.01 1.35 -16.40
C GLU A 120 -5.62 -0.02 -16.08
N ASP A 121 -5.04 -0.73 -15.12
CA ASP A 121 -5.48 -2.05 -14.66
C ASP A 121 -6.78 -2.00 -13.83
N ASN A 122 -7.15 -0.83 -13.28
CA ASN A 122 -8.30 -0.63 -12.39
C ASN A 122 -9.33 0.35 -12.95
N ASN A 123 -9.80 0.08 -14.17
CA ASN A 123 -10.91 0.78 -14.84
C ASN A 123 -10.71 2.30 -14.96
N ASN A 124 -9.45 2.75 -15.06
CA ASN A 124 -9.09 4.16 -15.11
C ASN A 124 -9.52 4.98 -13.87
N ILE A 125 -9.46 4.37 -12.68
CA ILE A 125 -9.70 5.09 -11.42
C ILE A 125 -8.83 6.36 -11.34
N PRO A 126 -9.39 7.53 -10.99
CA PRO A 126 -8.61 8.76 -10.92
C PRO A 126 -7.61 8.70 -9.77
N TYR A 127 -6.42 9.24 -10.01
CA TYR A 127 -5.45 9.48 -8.96
C TYR A 127 -4.86 10.89 -9.09
N LEU A 128 -4.44 11.46 -7.96
CA LEU A 128 -3.81 12.77 -7.88
C LEU A 128 -2.47 12.68 -7.16
N ASN A 129 -1.41 13.17 -7.80
CA ASN A 129 -0.10 13.28 -7.17
C ASN A 129 0.14 14.70 -6.65
N MET A 130 0.17 14.87 -5.33
CA MET A 130 0.40 16.14 -4.64
C MET A 130 1.84 16.17 -4.11
N VAL A 131 2.63 17.12 -4.58
CA VAL A 131 4.02 17.31 -4.16
C VAL A 131 4.10 18.58 -3.33
N TYR A 132 4.61 18.48 -2.11
CA TYR A 132 4.69 19.60 -1.17
C TYR A 132 6.14 20.08 -0.99
N GLU A 133 6.37 21.37 -1.21
CA GLU A 133 7.68 22.03 -1.13
C GLU A 133 7.80 23.06 0.01
N GLY A 134 6.72 23.27 0.78
CA GLY A 134 6.67 24.27 1.86
C GLY A 134 6.35 25.69 1.38
N SER A 135 6.36 25.95 0.08
CA SER A 135 5.76 27.12 -0.56
C SER A 135 4.29 26.85 -0.90
N GLU A 136 3.45 27.89 -0.90
CA GLU A 136 2.07 27.78 -1.39
C GLU A 136 2.07 27.55 -2.90
N ASP A 137 1.79 26.31 -3.31
CA ASP A 137 1.49 26.01 -4.70
C ASP A 137 0.09 26.54 -5.03
N THR A 138 0.04 27.63 -5.77
CA THR A 138 -1.20 28.32 -6.14
C THR A 138 -2.15 27.44 -6.97
N ASN A 139 -1.64 26.36 -7.58
CA ASN A 139 -2.42 25.44 -8.41
C ASN A 139 -2.92 24.21 -7.64
N SER A 140 -2.48 23.99 -6.40
CA SER A 140 -2.87 22.82 -5.61
C SER A 140 -4.39 22.73 -5.38
N ALA A 141 -5.06 23.88 -5.17
CA ALA A 141 -6.52 23.94 -5.02
C ALA A 141 -7.25 23.53 -6.30
N THR A 142 -6.88 24.11 -7.45
CA THR A 142 -7.50 23.79 -8.74
C THR A 142 -7.29 22.34 -9.15
N ARG A 143 -6.10 21.77 -8.88
CA ARG A 143 -5.84 20.34 -9.14
C ARG A 143 -6.68 19.43 -8.26
N MET A 144 -6.88 19.80 -7.00
CA MET A 144 -7.76 19.07 -6.09
C MET A 144 -9.23 19.15 -6.54
N GLU A 145 -9.71 20.34 -6.93
CA GLU A 145 -11.06 20.52 -7.47
C GLU A 145 -11.30 19.66 -8.72
N ALA A 146 -10.35 19.67 -9.66
CA ALA A 146 -10.42 18.83 -10.86
C ALA A 146 -10.42 17.34 -10.52
N PHE A 147 -9.62 16.91 -9.54
CA PHE A 147 -9.61 15.52 -9.07
C PHE A 147 -10.94 15.13 -8.43
N MET A 148 -11.53 15.99 -7.60
CA MET A 148 -12.83 15.74 -6.97
C MET A 148 -13.94 15.60 -8.02
N HIS A 149 -13.90 16.40 -9.08
CA HIS A 149 -14.82 16.24 -10.22
C HIS A 149 -14.64 14.87 -10.90
N GLN A 150 -13.40 14.46 -11.18
CA GLN A 150 -13.11 13.15 -11.80
C GLN A 150 -13.55 11.97 -10.91
N ALA A 151 -13.33 12.07 -9.59
CA ALA A 151 -13.74 11.05 -8.63
C ALA A 151 -15.27 10.94 -8.55
N LYS A 152 -15.97 12.08 -8.58
CA LYS A 152 -17.44 12.11 -8.63
C LYS A 152 -17.96 11.46 -9.92
N ASP A 153 -17.40 11.83 -11.08
CA ASP A 153 -17.78 11.23 -12.36
C ASP A 153 -17.53 9.71 -12.38
N PHE A 154 -16.41 9.27 -11.80
CA PHE A 154 -16.07 7.85 -11.69
C PHE A 154 -17.09 7.08 -10.84
N MET A 155 -17.51 7.66 -9.71
CA MET A 155 -18.54 7.11 -8.85
C MET A 155 -19.91 7.03 -9.54
N GLU A 156 -20.31 8.09 -10.25
CA GLU A 156 -21.60 8.17 -10.96
C GLU A 156 -21.71 7.21 -12.14
N ARG A 157 -20.59 6.89 -12.80
CA ARG A 157 -20.53 5.86 -13.85
C ARG A 157 -20.91 4.47 -13.35
N GLY A 158 -21.01 4.26 -12.03
CA GLY A 158 -21.43 3.00 -11.45
C GLY A 158 -20.52 1.85 -11.85
N VAL A 159 -19.24 2.13 -12.11
CA VAL A 159 -18.25 1.15 -12.53
C VAL A 159 -18.25 0.04 -11.49
N SER A 160 -18.80 -1.11 -11.88
CA SER A 160 -18.92 -2.27 -11.01
C SER A 160 -17.53 -2.61 -10.47
N ARG A 161 -17.47 -2.80 -9.14
CA ARG A 161 -16.27 -3.12 -8.35
C ARG A 161 -15.26 -3.94 -9.18
N PRO A 162 -14.00 -3.52 -9.30
CA PRO A 162 -13.03 -4.26 -10.08
C PRO A 162 -12.98 -5.70 -9.54
N PRO A 163 -13.07 -6.74 -10.40
CA PRO A 163 -12.85 -8.10 -9.95
C PRO A 163 -11.41 -8.16 -9.42
N SER A 164 -11.25 -8.68 -8.20
CA SER A 164 -9.96 -8.86 -7.52
C SER A 164 -8.84 -9.15 -8.51
N VAL A 165 -7.80 -8.31 -8.52
CA VAL A 165 -6.71 -8.27 -9.50
C VAL A 165 -6.34 -9.70 -9.95
N ARG A 166 -6.49 -9.98 -11.25
CA ARG A 166 -6.09 -11.28 -11.83
C ARG A 166 -4.62 -11.52 -11.52
N ARG A 167 -4.34 -12.49 -10.64
CA ARG A 167 -2.99 -13.02 -10.36
C ARG A 167 -2.27 -13.26 -11.69
N HIS A 168 -1.27 -12.44 -12.00
CA HIS A 168 -0.31 -12.76 -13.04
C HIS A 168 0.47 -14.00 -12.56
N LYS A 169 0.13 -15.18 -13.10
CA LYS A 169 0.94 -16.37 -12.90
C LYS A 169 2.31 -16.09 -13.51
N GLY A 170 3.31 -15.93 -12.65
CA GLY A 170 4.70 -15.77 -13.05
C GLY A 170 5.09 -16.81 -14.08
N ALA A 171 5.73 -16.35 -15.15
CA ALA A 171 6.41 -17.19 -16.11
C ALA A 171 7.41 -18.07 -15.34
N ARG A 172 7.14 -19.38 -15.32
CA ARG A 172 8.15 -20.37 -14.95
C ARG A 172 9.24 -20.27 -16.00
N THR A 173 10.39 -19.71 -15.63
CA THR A 173 11.65 -19.93 -16.35
C THR A 173 11.93 -21.43 -16.32
N SER A 174 11.64 -22.11 -17.43
CA SER A 174 12.05 -23.49 -17.61
C SER A 174 13.56 -23.52 -17.71
N THR A 175 14.17 -24.28 -16.81
CA THR A 175 15.50 -24.85 -16.96
C THR A 175 15.60 -25.60 -18.29
N ALA A 176 16.14 -24.95 -19.31
CA ALA A 176 16.61 -25.62 -20.51
C ALA A 176 18.10 -25.99 -20.27
N ARG A 177 18.30 -27.27 -19.98
CA ARG A 177 19.57 -27.96 -20.24
C ARG A 177 19.93 -27.79 -21.72
N ALA A 178 21.19 -27.44 -21.98
CA ALA A 178 21.96 -27.88 -23.13
C ALA A 178 23.43 -27.95 -22.68
#